data_AF-V5C198-F1
#
_entry.id   AF-V5C198-F1
#
_cell.length_a   1.000
_cell.length_b   1.000
_cell.length_c   1.000
_cell.angle_alpha   90.00
_cell.angle_beta   90.00
_cell.angle_gamma   90.00
#
_symmetry.space_group_name_H-M   'P 1'
#
loop_
_entity.id
_entity.type
_entity.pdbx_description
1 polymer ?
#
loop_
_entity_poly.entity_id
_entity_poly.type
_entity_poly.pdbx_seq_one_letter_code
_entity_poly.pdbx_strand_id
1 'polypeptide(L)'
;MKLVTIAITIGLILLYFVNAAFKIDIFNWEMLIHISIRFFTGFIILGISYFYAHKLKLKISIFLVLGLVLADDVLDYYRQVTRFSVEMMLYGIYMLFWGSVVGYLFMRQFKHNIDDQG
;
A
#
# COMPACT_ATOMS: atom_id res chain seq x y z
N MET A 1 -19.12 6.34 0.84
CA MET A 1 -18.04 5.35 0.66
C MET A 1 -17.78 4.94 -0.80
N LYS A 2 -18.49 5.49 -1.81
CA LYS A 2 -18.41 5.01 -3.20
C LYS A 2 -16.98 5.00 -3.77
N LEU A 3 -16.18 6.04 -3.52
CA LEU A 3 -14.81 6.13 -4.03
C LEU A 3 -13.87 5.09 -3.41
N VAL A 4 -14.00 4.83 -2.11
CA VAL A 4 -13.21 3.80 -1.41
C VAL A 4 -13.58 2.42 -1.96
N THR A 5 -14.88 2.14 -2.12
CA THR A 5 -15.37 0.88 -2.70
C THR A 5 -14.82 0.69 -4.10
N ILE A 6 -14.88 1.72 -4.96
CA ILE A 6 -14.32 1.67 -6.32
C ILE A 6 -12.82 1.39 -6.28
N ALA A 7 -12.06 2.07 -5.42
CA ALA A 7 -10.62 1.86 -5.29
C ALA A 7 -10.25 0.45 -4.81
N ILE A 8 -11.05 -0.12 -3.90
CA ILE A 8 -10.88 -1.52 -3.46
C ILE A 8 -11.21 -2.47 -4.63
N THR A 9 -12.34 -2.29 -5.31
CA THR A 9 -12.74 -3.17 -6.41
C THR A 9 -11.74 -3.16 -7.56
N ILE A 10 -11.29 -1.98 -7.99
CA ILE A 10 -10.29 -1.84 -9.05
C ILE A 10 -8.97 -2.50 -8.63
N GLY A 11 -8.53 -2.30 -7.39
CA GLY A 11 -7.31 -2.94 -6.91
C GLY A 11 -7.43 -4.46 -6.74
N LEU A 12 -8.60 -4.99 -6.40
CA LEU A 12 -8.79 -6.45 -6.41
C LEU A 12 -8.73 -7.02 -7.83
N ILE A 13 -9.30 -6.33 -8.81
CA ILE A 13 -9.22 -6.72 -10.23
C ILE A 13 -7.75 -6.71 -10.69
N LEU A 14 -7.02 -5.62 -10.42
CA LEU A 14 -5.62 -5.50 -10.80
C LEU A 14 -4.74 -6.54 -10.08
N LEU A 15 -5.01 -6.81 -8.79
CA LEU A 15 -4.33 -7.83 -8.01
C LEU A 15 -4.45 -9.22 -8.65
N TYR A 16 -5.64 -9.57 -9.14
CA TYR A 16 -5.86 -10.82 -9.86
C TYR A 16 -4.96 -10.94 -11.10
N PHE A 17 -4.88 -9.89 -11.92
CA PHE A 17 -4.03 -9.88 -13.10
C PHE A 17 -2.54 -9.91 -12.77
N VAL A 18 -2.11 -9.14 -11.77
CA VAL A 18 -0.72 -9.12 -11.31
C VAL A 18 -0.33 -10.51 -10.80
N ASN A 19 -1.21 -11.16 -10.04
CA ASN A 19 -0.95 -12.48 -9.52
C ASN A 19 -0.84 -13.54 -10.63
N ALA A 20 -1.75 -13.49 -11.60
CA ALA A 20 -1.71 -14.36 -12.77
C ALA A 20 -0.46 -14.13 -13.63
N ALA A 21 -0.05 -12.87 -13.82
CA ALA A 21 1.11 -12.51 -14.63
C ALA A 21 2.43 -12.96 -14.00
N PHE A 22 2.58 -12.81 -12.69
CA PHE A 22 3.80 -13.16 -11.97
C PHE A 22 3.81 -14.59 -11.43
N LYS A 23 2.72 -15.35 -11.60
CA LYS A 23 2.56 -16.73 -11.10
C LYS A 23 2.86 -16.83 -9.60
N ILE A 24 2.45 -15.81 -8.86
CA ILE A 24 2.71 -15.69 -7.43
C ILE A 24 1.70 -16.56 -6.66
N ASP A 25 2.20 -17.33 -5.69
CA ASP A 25 1.35 -18.15 -4.82
C ASP A 25 0.98 -17.37 -3.55
N ILE A 26 -0.06 -16.55 -3.66
CA ILE A 26 -0.57 -15.71 -2.56
C ILE A 26 -1.09 -16.51 -1.36
N PHE A 27 -1.36 -17.82 -1.53
CA PHE A 27 -1.87 -18.65 -0.44
C PHE A 27 -0.75 -19.15 0.47
N ASN A 28 0.52 -18.89 0.13
CA ASN A 28 1.60 -19.04 1.09
C ASN A 28 1.44 -18.01 2.24
N TRP A 29 1.41 -18.51 3.47
CA TRP A 29 1.19 -17.72 4.67
C TRP A 29 2.21 -16.59 4.85
N GLU A 30 3.49 -16.86 4.55
CA GLU A 30 4.56 -15.86 4.63
C GLU A 30 4.33 -14.72 3.64
N MET A 31 3.92 -15.09 2.42
CA MET A 31 3.68 -14.15 1.35
C MET A 31 2.46 -13.28 1.65
N LEU A 32 1.38 -13.87 2.18
CA LEU A 32 0.19 -13.15 2.61
C LEU A 32 0.51 -12.11 3.69
N ILE A 33 1.36 -12.47 4.66
CA ILE A 33 1.82 -11.55 5.72
C ILE A 33 2.62 -10.39 5.12
N HIS A 34 3.62 -10.66 4.27
CA HIS A 34 4.42 -9.61 3.63
C HIS A 34 3.57 -8.64 2.81
N ILE A 35 2.66 -9.19 2.01
CA ILE A 35 1.75 -8.44 1.15
C ILE A 35 0.79 -7.57 1.97
N SER A 36 0.24 -8.13 3.06
CA SER A 36 -0.65 -7.41 3.98
C SER A 36 0.07 -6.28 4.68
N ILE A 37 1.29 -6.52 5.19
CA ILE A 37 2.11 -5.48 5.82
C ILE A 37 2.38 -4.34 4.84
N ARG A 38 2.76 -4.63 3.59
CA ARG A 38 3.01 -3.61 2.56
C ARG A 38 1.76 -2.78 2.25
N PHE A 39 0.60 -3.42 2.12
CA PHE A 39 -0.68 -2.74 1.94
C PHE A 39 -1.04 -1.83 3.12
N PHE A 40 -1.03 -2.36 4.34
CA PHE A 40 -1.39 -1.59 5.53
C PHE A 40 -0.39 -0.47 5.84
N THR A 41 0.90 -0.69 5.56
CA THR A 41 1.92 0.36 5.64
C THR A 41 1.60 1.51 4.70
N GLY A 42 1.31 1.21 3.43
CA GLY A 42 0.88 2.21 2.47
C GLY A 42 -0.38 2.96 2.93
N PHE A 43 -1.38 2.22 3.41
CA PHE A 43 -2.65 2.75 3.91
C PHE A 43 -2.46 3.72 5.07
N ILE A 44 -1.67 3.33 6.07
CA ILE A 44 -1.44 4.11 7.27
C ILE A 44 -0.63 5.37 6.94
N ILE A 45 0.44 5.25 6.15
CA ILE A 45 1.31 6.41 5.89
C ILE A 45 0.52 7.53 5.21
N LEU A 46 -0.18 7.28 4.11
CA LEU A 46 -0.96 8.34 3.46
C LEU A 46 -2.24 8.70 4.20
N GLY A 47 -2.86 7.76 4.91
CA GLY A 47 -4.02 8.03 5.76
C GLY A 47 -3.70 9.02 6.87
N ILE A 48 -2.64 8.77 7.65
CA ILE A 48 -2.16 9.67 8.72
C ILE A 48 -1.70 11.00 8.12
N SER A 49 -1.01 10.97 6.98
CA SER A 49 -0.56 12.19 6.28
C SER A 49 -1.70 13.13 5.92
N TYR A 50 -2.88 12.59 5.58
CA TYR A 50 -4.05 13.40 5.27
C TYR A 50 -4.58 14.15 6.51
N PHE A 51 -4.61 13.49 7.68
CA PHE A 51 -5.02 14.11 8.94
C PHE A 51 -4.03 15.16 9.44
N TYR A 52 -2.74 14.87 9.32
CA TYR A 52 -1.66 15.74 9.74
C TYR A 52 -1.09 16.57 8.58
N ALA A 53 -1.91 16.91 7.57
CA ALA A 53 -1.46 17.64 6.37
C ALA A 53 -0.75 18.98 6.68
N HIS A 54 -1.02 19.58 7.84
CA HIS A 54 -0.30 20.76 8.33
C HIS A 54 1.17 20.47 8.71
N LYS A 55 1.50 19.24 9.10
CA LYS A 55 2.86 18.79 9.49
C LYS A 55 3.54 17.92 8.44
N LEU A 56 2.78 17.16 7.65
CA LEU A 56 3.31 16.24 6.63
C LEU A 56 2.76 16.61 5.25
N LYS A 57 3.61 17.21 4.41
CA LYS A 57 3.29 17.45 3.01
C LYS A 57 3.20 16.11 2.27
N LEU A 58 2.21 15.96 1.40
CA LEU A 58 1.97 14.75 0.59
C LEU A 58 3.24 14.27 -0.16
N LYS A 59 4.10 15.19 -0.62
CA LYS A 59 5.40 14.86 -1.23
C LYS A 59 6.33 14.09 -0.29
N ILE A 60 6.40 14.49 0.98
CA ILE A 60 7.24 13.84 2.00
C ILE A 60 6.70 12.45 2.31
N SER A 61 5.37 12.32 2.38
CA SER A 61 4.72 11.04 2.62
C SER A 61 4.98 10.04 1.50
N ILE A 62 4.94 10.47 0.23
CA ILE A 62 5.34 9.63 -0.91
C ILE A 62 6.82 9.22 -0.79
N PHE A 63 7.69 10.15 -0.37
CA PHE A 63 9.11 9.87 -0.19
C PHE A 63 9.37 8.86 0.95
N LEU A 64 8.60 8.95 2.04
CA LEU A 64 8.64 8.00 3.14
C LEU A 64 8.17 6.62 2.69
N VAL A 65 7.07 6.56 1.95
CA VAL A 65 6.54 5.32 1.36
C VAL A 65 7.57 4.65 0.45
N LEU A 66 8.20 5.41 -0.45
CA LEU A 66 9.26 4.92 -1.33
C LEU A 66 10.52 4.49 -0.55
N GLY A 67 10.93 5.29 0.43
CA GLY A 67 12.09 4.97 1.27
C GLY A 67 11.89 3.69 2.08
N LEU A 68 10.68 3.45 2.55
CA LEU A 68 10.34 2.27 3.36
C LEU A 68 10.31 1.00 2.50
N VAL A 69 9.79 1.07 1.26
CA VAL A 69 9.90 -0.02 0.27
C VAL A 69 11.36 -0.35 -0.02
N LEU A 70 12.16 0.66 -0.33
CA LEU A 70 13.57 0.46 -0.65
C LEU A 70 14.35 -0.12 0.54
N ALA A 71 14.05 0.33 1.76
CA ALA A 71 14.67 -0.20 2.97
C ALA A 71 14.29 -1.67 3.22
N ASP A 72 13.02 -2.04 3.02
CA ASP A 72 12.51 -3.41 3.14
C ASP A 72 13.19 -4.34 2.12
N ASP A 73 13.25 -3.90 0.85
CA ASP A 73 13.89 -4.65 -0.23
C ASP A 73 15.41 -4.81 0.02
N VAL A 74 16.10 -3.77 0.49
CA VAL A 74 17.53 -3.86 0.85
C VAL A 74 17.75 -4.84 2.00
N LEU A 75 16.90 -4.80 3.04
CA LEU A 75 17.00 -5.72 4.17
C LEU A 75 16.78 -7.17 3.75
N ASP A 76 15.81 -7.43 2.87
CA ASP A 76 15.54 -8.77 2.33
C ASP A 76 16.71 -9.28 1.48
N TYR A 77 17.33 -8.41 0.67
CA TYR A 77 18.54 -8.73 -0.08
C TYR A 77 19.71 -9.12 0.84
N TYR A 78 19.95 -8.35 1.91
CA TYR A 78 21.02 -8.65 2.87
C TYR A 78 20.79 -9.93 3.66
N ARG A 79 19.53 -10.27 3.98
CA ARG A 79 19.18 -11.45 4.77
C ARG A 79 19.10 -12.74 3.94
N GLN A 80 19.20 -12.66 2.62
CA GLN A 80 19.01 -13.80 1.69
C GLN A 80 17.68 -14.55 1.93
N VAL A 81 16.68 -13.89 2.51
CA VAL A 81 15.40 -14.50 2.95
C VAL A 81 14.50 -14.81 1.75
N THR A 82 14.66 -14.08 0.66
CA THR A 82 13.89 -14.23 -0.57
C THR A 82 14.84 -14.23 -1.77
N ARG A 83 14.53 -15.07 -2.77
CA ARG A 83 15.13 -14.90 -4.11
C ARG A 83 14.65 -13.55 -4.61
N PHE A 84 15.49 -12.53 -4.51
CA PHE A 84 15.19 -11.17 -4.93
C PHE A 84 14.78 -11.20 -6.41
N SER A 85 13.47 -11.16 -6.65
CA SER A 85 12.88 -11.27 -7.98
C SER A 85 12.21 -9.94 -8.30
N VAL A 86 12.38 -9.48 -9.54
CA VAL A 86 11.81 -8.21 -9.99
C VAL A 86 10.28 -8.25 -9.86
N GLU A 87 9.68 -9.43 -10.03
CA GLU A 87 8.26 -9.67 -9.87
C GLU A 87 7.78 -9.40 -8.43
N MET A 88 8.49 -9.91 -7.42
CA MET A 88 8.16 -9.67 -6.00
C MET A 88 8.32 -8.21 -5.60
N MET A 89 9.33 -7.53 -6.17
CA MET A 89 9.53 -6.09 -5.97
C MET A 89 8.35 -5.28 -6.55
N LEU A 90 7.97 -5.55 -7.80
CA LEU A 90 6.84 -4.89 -8.46
C LEU A 90 5.52 -5.19 -7.74
N TYR A 91 5.33 -6.42 -7.27
CA TYR A 91 4.17 -6.81 -6.48
C TYR A 91 4.09 -6.01 -5.16
N GLY A 92 5.22 -5.86 -4.47
CA GLY A 92 5.31 -5.05 -3.27
C GLY A 92 4.94 -3.60 -3.48
N ILE A 93 5.53 -2.98 -4.51
CA ILE A 93 5.23 -1.60 -4.92
C ILE A 93 3.75 -1.45 -5.23
N TYR A 94 3.16 -2.40 -5.94
CA TYR A 94 1.73 -2.42 -6.25
C TYR A 94 0.87 -2.43 -4.99
N MET A 95 1.13 -3.35 -4.05
CA MET A 95 0.34 -3.48 -2.82
C MET A 95 0.41 -2.24 -1.94
N LEU A 96 1.60 -1.68 -1.83
CA LEU A 96 1.86 -0.49 -1.04
C LEU A 96 1.25 0.76 -1.70
N PHE A 97 1.34 0.91 -3.03
CA PHE A 97 0.64 1.96 -3.76
C PHE A 97 -0.87 1.85 -3.60
N TRP A 98 -1.42 0.65 -3.78
CA TRP A 98 -2.85 0.40 -3.65
C TRP A 98 -3.34 0.71 -2.23
N GLY A 99 -2.65 0.22 -1.20
CA GLY A 99 -2.93 0.54 0.19
C GLY A 99 -2.92 2.05 0.45
N SER A 100 -1.90 2.74 -0.06
CA SER A 100 -1.76 4.19 -0.01
C SER A 100 -2.96 4.94 -0.62
N VAL A 101 -3.41 4.55 -1.80
CA VAL A 101 -4.59 5.16 -2.45
C VAL A 101 -5.85 4.94 -1.61
N VAL A 102 -6.07 3.70 -1.14
CA VAL A 102 -7.24 3.36 -0.32
C VAL A 102 -7.22 4.14 1.00
N GLY A 103 -6.07 4.21 1.68
CA GLY A 103 -5.90 4.94 2.94
C GLY A 103 -6.14 6.45 2.80
N TYR A 104 -5.63 7.06 1.74
CA TYR A 104 -5.89 8.47 1.44
C TYR A 104 -7.37 8.75 1.20
N LEU A 105 -8.03 7.96 0.35
CA LEU A 105 -9.45 8.14 0.03
C LEU A 105 -10.34 7.88 1.25
N PHE A 106 -10.00 6.87 2.04
CA PHE A 106 -10.70 6.52 3.26
C PHE A 106 -10.66 7.69 4.25
N MET A 107 -9.47 8.20 4.54
CA MET A 107 -9.32 9.31 5.50
C MET A 107 -9.90 10.62 4.97
N ARG A 108 -9.82 10.88 3.66
CA ARG A 108 -10.50 12.03 3.04
C ARG A 108 -12.01 11.99 3.22
N GLN A 109 -12.62 10.84 2.98
CA GLN A 109 -14.05 10.68 3.15
C GLN A 109 -14.46 10.68 4.63
N PHE A 110 -13.65 10.07 5.49
CA PHE A 110 -13.89 10.05 6.93
C PHE A 110 -13.85 11.46 7.54
N LYS A 111 -12.87 12.28 7.17
CA LYS A 111 -12.81 13.69 7.58
C LYS A 111 -14.00 14.51 7.09
N HIS A 112 -14.36 14.38 5.80
CA HIS A 112 -15.52 15.09 5.24
C HIS A 112 -16.81 14.76 6.00
N ASN A 113 -17.02 13.49 6.36
CA ASN A 113 -18.18 13.09 7.15
C ASN A 113 -18.17 13.65 8.59
N ILE A 114 -16.99 13.90 9.17
CA ILE A 114 -16.87 14.55 10.50
C ILE A 114 -17.22 16.03 10.38
N ASP A 115 -16.67 16.71 9.37
CA ASP A 115 -16.89 18.15 9.16
C ASP A 115 -18.36 18.46 8.80
N ASP A 116 -19.08 17.56 8.12
CA ASP A 116 -20.50 17.73 7.76
C ASP A 116 -21.47 17.48 8.95
N GLN A 117 -20.99 16.95 10.08
CA GLN A 117 -21.80 16.66 11.28
C GLN A 117 -21.62 17.68 12.42
N GLY A 118 -20.76 18.69 12.25
CA GLY A 118 -20.53 19.79 13.20
C GLY A 118 -21.13 21.10 12.72
#